data_AF-A0A7S1ZIK5-F1
#
_entry.id   AF-A0A7S1ZIK5-F1
#
_cell.length_a   1.000
_cell.length_b   1.000
_cell.length_c   1.000
_cell.angle_alpha   90.00
_cell.angle_beta   90.00
_cell.angle_gamma   90.00
#
_symmetry.space_group_name_H-M   'P 1'
#
loop_
_entity.id
_entity.type
_entity.pdbx_description
1 polymer ?
#
loop_
_entity_poly.entity_id
_entity_poly.type
_entity_poly.pdbx_seq_one_letter_code
_entity_poly.pdbx_strand_id
1 'polypeptide(L)'
;QILDYDLVTQLKDEMNKLKVFRAYYNPTFAPPSTQTQKTNILGQKEAPNLREALNTIRADIRYFKWRNGVVGHTTIIFAANEHHAACTHHTSSLTTSQDLLNAIQNHDNNQASLPPSLVYGTAAILEGCSFLMATGTP
;
A
#
# COMPACT_ATOMS: atom_id res chain seq x y z
N GLN A 1 0.28 17.18 -17.11
CA GLN A 1 0.80 18.14 -16.12
C GLN A 1 -0.39 18.76 -15.41
N ILE A 2 -0.39 18.82 -14.07
CA ILE A 2 -1.57 19.23 -13.27
C ILE A 2 -1.42 20.65 -12.70
N LEU A 3 -0.21 21.02 -12.26
CA LEU A 3 0.09 22.33 -11.67
C LEU A 3 0.83 23.23 -12.67
N ASP A 4 0.58 24.54 -12.56
CA ASP A 4 1.30 25.57 -13.34
C ASP A 4 2.79 25.60 -13.00
N TYR A 5 3.60 25.97 -13.98
CA TYR A 5 5.06 25.97 -13.87
C TYR A 5 5.58 26.84 -12.71
N ASP A 6 5.02 28.04 -12.55
CA ASP A 6 5.43 28.97 -11.50
C ASP A 6 5.11 28.41 -10.12
N LEU A 7 3.96 27.73 -9.98
CA LEU A 7 3.57 27.08 -8.73
C LEU A 7 4.49 25.89 -8.39
N VAL A 8 4.86 25.08 -9.39
CA VAL A 8 5.83 23.99 -9.19
C VAL A 8 7.18 24.54 -8.74
N THR A 9 7.62 25.66 -9.31
CA THR A 9 8.88 26.30 -8.94
C THR A 9 8.86 26.79 -7.50
N GLN A 10 7.75 27.40 -7.07
CA GLN A 10 7.58 27.88 -5.69
C GLN A 10 7.55 26.74 -4.66
N LEU A 11 6.94 25.60 -5.00
CA LEU A 11 6.79 24.46 -4.08
C LEU A 11 7.99 23.49 -4.10
N LYS A 12 8.92 23.65 -5.05
CA LYS A 12 9.99 22.70 -5.33
C LYS A 12 10.82 22.35 -4.10
N ASP A 13 11.22 23.36 -3.34
CA ASP A 13 12.11 23.17 -2.19
C ASP A 13 11.43 22.42 -1.04
N GLU A 14 10.14 22.65 -0.82
CA GLU A 14 9.38 21.93 0.21
C GLU A 14 9.02 20.51 -0.23
N MET A 15 8.59 20.33 -1.49
CA MET A 15 8.20 19.00 -2.00
C MET A 15 9.37 18.04 -2.11
N ASN A 16 10.57 18.52 -2.44
CA ASN A 16 11.76 17.66 -2.51
C ASN A 16 12.25 17.16 -1.14
N LYS A 17 11.83 17.78 -0.03
CA LYS A 17 12.16 17.32 1.33
C LYS A 17 11.28 16.14 1.78
N LEU A 18 10.17 15.89 1.09
CA LEU A 18 9.25 14.82 1.44
C LEU A 18 9.88 13.46 1.12
N LYS A 19 10.14 12.68 2.17
CA LYS A 19 10.62 11.31 2.04
C LYS A 19 9.44 10.38 1.74
N VAL A 20 9.45 9.78 0.56
CA VAL A 20 8.46 8.77 0.16
C VAL A 20 8.92 7.39 0.63
N PHE A 21 8.09 6.69 1.41
CA PHE A 21 8.34 5.32 1.83
C PHE A 21 8.32 4.36 0.63
N ARG A 22 9.04 3.24 0.74
CA ARG A 22 9.02 2.19 -0.29
C ARG A 22 7.66 1.50 -0.27
N ALA A 23 7.05 1.36 -1.43
CA ALA A 23 5.72 0.77 -1.54
C ALA A 23 5.78 -0.75 -1.65
N TYR A 24 4.81 -1.46 -1.04
CA TYR A 24 4.54 -2.84 -1.39
C TYR A 24 3.92 -2.89 -2.78
N TYR A 25 4.51 -3.69 -3.66
CA TYR A 25 4.10 -3.79 -5.05
C TYR A 25 3.93 -5.23 -5.48
N ASN A 26 2.84 -5.50 -6.19
CA ASN A 26 2.55 -6.80 -6.74
C ASN A 26 2.17 -6.68 -8.22
N PRO A 27 2.96 -7.24 -9.15
CA PRO A 27 2.75 -7.06 -10.59
C PRO A 27 1.47 -7.71 -11.10
N THR A 28 0.93 -8.73 -10.42
CA THR A 28 -0.33 -9.40 -10.80
C THR A 28 -1.53 -8.45 -10.75
N PHE A 29 -1.50 -7.44 -9.89
CA PHE A 29 -2.61 -6.51 -9.68
C PHE A 29 -2.43 -5.16 -10.38
N ALA A 30 -1.33 -4.97 -11.12
CA ALA A 30 -1.02 -3.68 -11.72
C ALA A 30 -1.05 -3.71 -13.25
N PRO A 31 -1.36 -2.57 -13.90
CA PRO A 31 -1.32 -2.47 -15.35
C PRO A 31 0.06 -2.84 -15.91
N PRO A 32 0.15 -3.64 -16.99
CA PRO A 32 1.42 -3.98 -17.64
C PRO A 32 2.23 -2.73 -18.00
N SER A 33 1.56 -1.65 -18.39
CA SER A 33 2.16 -0.35 -18.74
C SER A 33 2.88 0.34 -17.57
N THR A 34 2.56 -0.01 -16.33
CA THR A 34 3.16 0.62 -15.13
C THR A 34 4.35 -0.13 -14.58
N GLN A 35 4.71 -1.29 -15.15
CA GLN A 35 5.73 -2.16 -14.57
C GLN A 35 7.15 -1.58 -14.68
N THR A 36 7.46 -0.84 -15.75
CA THR A 36 8.79 -0.27 -16.02
C THR A 36 9.10 1.01 -15.24
N GLN A 37 8.10 1.66 -14.64
CA GLN A 37 8.24 2.97 -13.99
C GLN A 37 8.46 2.87 -12.46
N LYS A 38 8.53 1.67 -11.90
CA LYS A 38 8.53 1.47 -10.44
C LYS A 38 9.95 1.35 -9.89
N THR A 39 10.41 2.41 -9.23
CA THR A 39 11.78 2.50 -8.68
C THR A 39 11.82 2.46 -7.15
N ASN A 40 10.72 2.78 -6.45
CA ASN A 40 10.68 2.88 -4.98
C ASN A 40 9.75 1.82 -4.36
N ILE A 41 10.09 0.55 -4.55
CA ILE A 41 9.32 -0.60 -4.06
C ILE A 41 10.07 -1.39 -2.99
N LEU A 42 9.34 -2.09 -2.11
CA LEU A 42 9.91 -3.04 -1.17
C LEU A 42 10.54 -4.20 -1.95
N GLY A 43 11.84 -4.42 -1.74
CA GLY A 43 12.57 -5.50 -2.38
C GLY A 43 12.40 -6.83 -1.65
N GLN A 44 12.85 -7.94 -2.26
CA GLN A 44 12.81 -9.28 -1.66
C GLN A 44 13.52 -9.37 -0.30
N LYS A 45 14.52 -8.52 -0.03
CA LYS A 45 15.20 -8.48 1.27
C LYS A 45 14.35 -7.87 2.39
N GLU A 46 13.46 -6.94 2.04
CA GLU A 46 12.65 -6.18 2.99
C GLU A 46 11.28 -6.84 3.19
N ALA A 47 10.72 -7.39 2.12
CA ALA A 47 9.43 -8.07 2.13
C ALA A 47 9.51 -9.37 1.29
N PRO A 48 10.17 -10.43 1.80
CA PRO A 48 10.27 -11.71 1.09
C PRO A 48 8.93 -12.42 0.94
N ASN A 49 7.99 -12.17 1.85
CA ASN A 49 6.64 -12.73 1.86
C ASN A 49 5.62 -11.68 2.29
N LEU A 50 4.34 -12.04 2.19
CA LEU A 50 3.24 -11.13 2.46
C LEU A 50 3.17 -10.67 3.92
N ARG A 51 3.55 -11.55 4.86
CA ARG A 51 3.62 -11.24 6.28
C ARG A 51 4.65 -10.16 6.57
N GLU A 52 5.85 -10.29 6.00
CA GLU A 52 6.89 -9.28 6.16
C GLU A 52 6.48 -7.96 5.48
N ALA A 53 5.86 -8.00 4.31
CA ALA A 53 5.30 -6.80 3.67
C ALA A 53 4.30 -6.08 4.60
N LEU A 54 3.37 -6.81 5.21
CA LEU A 54 2.41 -6.27 6.18
C LEU A 54 3.13 -5.63 7.37
N ASN A 55 4.12 -6.32 7.93
CA ASN A 55 4.89 -5.83 9.07
C ASN A 55 5.66 -4.55 8.73
N THR A 56 6.26 -4.45 7.55
CA THR A 56 6.94 -3.24 7.08
C THR A 56 5.97 -2.07 6.97
N ILE A 57 4.80 -2.26 6.35
CA ILE A 57 3.79 -1.20 6.22
C ILE A 57 3.31 -0.73 7.60
N ARG A 58 3.09 -1.66 8.54
CA ARG A 58 2.73 -1.31 9.92
C ARG A 58 3.82 -0.52 10.61
N ALA A 59 5.09 -0.88 10.41
CA ALA A 59 6.23 -0.13 10.94
C ALA A 59 6.31 1.28 10.34
N ASP A 60 6.06 1.44 9.04
CA ASP A 60 6.02 2.75 8.38
C ASP A 60 4.91 3.64 8.95
N ILE A 61 3.71 3.08 9.21
CA ILE A 61 2.60 3.82 9.84
C ILE A 61 3.00 4.29 11.24
N ARG A 62 3.59 3.41 12.07
CA ARG A 62 4.06 3.77 13.42
C ARG A 62 5.14 4.84 13.37
N TYR A 63 6.11 4.68 12.46
CA TYR A 63 7.18 5.64 12.27
C TYR A 63 6.65 6.99 11.82
N PHE A 64 5.68 7.02 10.90
CA PHE A 64 5.01 8.25 10.48
C PHE A 64 4.31 8.96 11.66
N LYS A 65 3.54 8.21 12.47
CA LYS A 65 2.87 8.76 13.66
C LYS A 65 3.87 9.35 14.65
N TRP A 66 4.93 8.58 14.96
CA TRP A 66 5.98 8.99 15.90
C TRP A 66 6.77 10.21 15.39
N ARG A 67 7.25 10.18 14.15
CA ARG A 67 8.06 11.25 13.55
C ARG A 67 7.33 12.58 13.50
N ASN A 68 6.02 12.56 13.26
CA ASN A 68 5.20 13.76 13.13
C ASN A 68 4.44 14.13 14.43
N GLY A 69 4.64 13.39 15.52
CA GLY A 69 3.96 13.67 16.80
C GLY A 69 2.43 13.57 16.72
N VAL A 70 1.89 12.64 15.94
CA VAL A 70 0.44 12.50 15.76
C VAL A 70 -0.18 11.88 17.01
N VAL A 71 -0.92 12.67 17.80
CA VAL A 71 -1.59 12.24 19.05
C VAL A 71 -3.05 11.81 18.81
N GLY A 72 -3.52 11.84 17.56
CA GLY A 72 -4.92 11.59 17.22
C GLY A 72 -5.12 10.53 16.13
N HIS A 73 -6.24 10.68 15.42
CA HIS A 73 -6.60 9.78 14.34
C HIS A 73 -5.67 9.94 13.13
N THR A 74 -5.29 8.82 12.53
CA THR A 74 -4.55 8.78 11.26
C THR A 74 -5.38 8.05 10.23
N THR A 75 -5.50 8.64 9.04
CA THR A 75 -6.22 8.04 7.92
C THR A 75 -5.23 7.61 6.85
N ILE A 76 -5.34 6.36 6.41
CA ILE A 76 -4.58 5.81 5.29
C ILE A 76 -5.47 5.89 4.05
N ILE A 77 -5.00 6.60 3.03
CA ILE A 77 -5.72 6.76 1.76
C ILE A 77 -4.98 5.96 0.68
N PHE A 78 -5.66 4.99 0.10
CA PHE A 78 -5.16 4.22 -1.02
C PHE A 78 -5.62 4.84 -2.34
N ALA A 79 -4.68 5.46 -3.05
CA ALA A 79 -4.91 6.15 -4.33
C ALA A 79 -3.97 5.64 -5.44
N ALA A 80 -3.64 4.34 -5.41
CA ALA A 80 -2.74 3.72 -6.39
C ALA A 80 -3.51 2.89 -7.43
N ASN A 81 -2.90 2.71 -8.61
CA ASN A 81 -3.54 1.98 -9.71
C ASN A 81 -3.53 0.47 -9.46
N GLU A 82 -4.71 -0.12 -9.28
CA GLU A 82 -4.94 -1.57 -9.17
C GLU A 82 -5.99 -2.07 -10.17
N HIS A 83 -5.84 -3.31 -10.64
CA HIS A 83 -6.80 -3.99 -11.52
C HIS A 83 -7.93 -4.62 -10.70
N HIS A 84 -9.09 -3.95 -10.69
CA HIS A 84 -10.27 -4.40 -9.95
C HIS A 84 -10.69 -5.86 -10.24
N ALA A 85 -10.60 -6.30 -11.50
CA ALA A 85 -10.94 -7.66 -11.90
C ALA A 85 -10.00 -8.71 -11.26
N ALA A 86 -8.70 -8.42 -11.21
CA ALA A 86 -7.72 -9.29 -10.57
C ALA A 86 -7.98 -9.35 -9.05
N CYS A 87 -8.29 -8.22 -8.41
CA CYS A 87 -8.62 -8.17 -6.99
C CYS A 87 -9.81 -9.08 -6.66
N THR A 88 -10.90 -8.99 -7.43
CA THR A 88 -12.14 -9.75 -7.18
C THR A 88 -11.97 -11.26 -7.32
N HIS A 89 -11.20 -11.72 -8.32
CA HIS A 89 -10.93 -13.14 -8.50
C HIS A 89 -10.13 -13.74 -7.33
N HIS A 90 -9.14 -13.00 -6.83
CA HIS A 90 -8.22 -13.48 -5.79
C HIS A 90 -8.77 -13.33 -4.35
N THR A 91 -9.86 -12.59 -4.14
CA THR A 91 -10.48 -12.41 -2.82
C THR A 91 -11.79 -13.19 -2.64
N SER A 92 -12.28 -13.86 -3.67
CA SER A 92 -13.58 -14.57 -3.66
C SER A 92 -13.71 -15.66 -2.60
N SER A 93 -12.60 -16.24 -2.13
CA SER A 93 -12.56 -17.24 -1.04
C SER A 93 -12.42 -16.65 0.36
N LEU A 94 -12.22 -15.33 0.49
CA LEU A 94 -12.03 -14.66 1.77
C LEU A 94 -13.39 -14.24 2.34
N THR A 95 -13.92 -15.04 3.26
CA THR A 95 -15.24 -14.78 3.87
C THR A 95 -15.15 -14.13 5.24
N THR A 96 -14.09 -14.41 5.99
CA THR A 96 -13.90 -13.91 7.36
C THR A 96 -12.57 -13.16 7.52
N SER A 97 -12.47 -12.37 8.58
CA SER A 97 -11.20 -11.72 8.96
C SER A 97 -10.10 -12.73 9.29
N GLN A 98 -10.47 -13.90 9.84
CA GLN A 98 -9.52 -14.95 10.15
C GLN A 98 -8.97 -15.59 8.86
N ASP A 99 -9.80 -15.77 7.83
CA ASP A 99 -9.35 -16.29 6.53
C ASP A 99 -8.28 -15.38 5.92
N LEU A 100 -8.50 -14.06 5.99
CA LEU A 100 -7.55 -13.06 5.52
C LEU A 100 -6.23 -13.10 6.30
N LEU A 101 -6.29 -13.14 7.63
CA LEU A 101 -5.08 -13.21 8.46
C LEU A 101 -4.32 -14.52 8.24
N ASN A 102 -5.03 -15.64 8.12
CA ASN A 102 -4.43 -16.93 7.80
C ASN A 102 -3.79 -16.91 6.41
N ALA A 103 -4.44 -16.30 5.41
CA ALA A 103 -3.90 -16.14 4.07
C ALA A 103 -2.63 -15.28 4.04
N ILE A 104 -2.50 -14.31 4.94
CA ILE A 104 -1.27 -13.51 5.09
C ILE A 104 -0.18 -14.30 5.83
N GLN A 105 -0.53 -15.06 6.87
CA GLN A 105 0.42 -15.76 7.72
C GLN A 105 0.99 -17.04 7.09
N ASN A 106 0.16 -17.79 6.36
CA ASN A 106 0.50 -19.11 5.80
C ASN A 106 1.01 -19.01 4.35
N HIS A 107 1.27 -17.80 3.85
CA HIS A 107 1.74 -17.59 2.48
C HIS A 107 3.24 -17.90 2.38
N ASP A 108 3.56 -19.19 2.37
CA ASP A 108 4.95 -19.64 2.32
C ASP A 108 5.47 -19.87 0.91
N ASN A 109 4.63 -20.19 -0.08
CA ASN A 109 5.00 -20.21 -1.50
C ASN A 109 3.76 -20.43 -2.39
N ASN A 110 3.45 -19.45 -3.25
CA ASN A 110 2.79 -19.66 -4.55
C ASN A 110 1.26 -19.88 -4.66
N GLN A 111 0.42 -19.66 -3.64
CA GLN A 111 -1.01 -20.05 -3.75
C GLN A 111 -2.12 -18.99 -3.82
N ALA A 112 -1.94 -17.75 -3.39
CA ALA A 112 -2.88 -16.68 -3.76
C ALA A 112 -2.26 -15.32 -3.45
N SER A 113 -1.85 -14.61 -4.48
CA SER A 113 -1.41 -13.22 -4.33
C SER A 113 -2.58 -12.41 -3.77
N LEU A 114 -2.40 -11.66 -2.67
CA LEU A 114 -3.44 -10.73 -2.18
C LEU A 114 -3.22 -9.34 -2.80
N PRO A 115 -4.30 -8.61 -3.11
CA PRO A 115 -4.16 -7.27 -3.68
C PRO A 115 -3.47 -6.33 -2.68
N PRO A 116 -2.54 -5.46 -3.13
CA PRO A 116 -1.84 -4.53 -2.25
C PRO A 116 -2.78 -3.69 -1.39
N SER A 117 -3.90 -3.22 -1.94
CA SER A 117 -4.93 -2.48 -1.20
C SER A 117 -5.46 -3.22 0.04
N LEU A 118 -5.63 -4.54 -0.03
CA LEU A 118 -6.07 -5.35 1.10
C LEU A 118 -4.97 -5.48 2.16
N VAL A 119 -3.70 -5.53 1.75
CA VAL A 119 -2.55 -5.52 2.67
C VAL A 119 -2.46 -4.18 3.39
N TYR A 120 -2.56 -3.06 2.65
CA TYR A 120 -2.58 -1.72 3.24
C TYR A 120 -3.79 -1.48 4.14
N GLY A 121 -4.98 -1.96 3.75
CA GLY A 121 -6.18 -1.89 4.57
C GLY A 121 -6.04 -2.69 5.86
N THR A 122 -5.52 -3.92 5.77
CA THR A 122 -5.23 -4.76 6.94
C THR A 122 -4.22 -4.08 7.87
N ALA A 123 -3.13 -3.52 7.33
CA ALA A 123 -2.15 -2.77 8.10
C ALA A 123 -2.78 -1.57 8.82
N ALA A 124 -3.60 -0.78 8.12
CA ALA A 124 -4.27 0.37 8.67
C ALA A 124 -5.18 0.00 9.85
N ILE A 125 -6.03 -1.01 9.67
CA ILE A 125 -6.95 -1.49 10.72
C ILE A 125 -6.17 -2.00 11.94
N LEU A 126 -5.11 -2.79 11.72
CA LEU A 126 -4.26 -3.31 12.80
C LEU A 126 -3.49 -2.21 13.57
N GLU A 127 -3.27 -1.05 12.97
CA GLU A 127 -2.64 0.12 13.60
C GLU A 127 -3.65 1.15 14.13
N GLY A 128 -4.94 0.81 14.13
CA GLY A 128 -6.03 1.69 14.61
C GLY A 128 -6.25 2.92 13.73
N CYS A 129 -5.91 2.83 12.45
CA CYS A 129 -6.13 3.88 11.45
C CYS A 129 -7.44 3.63 10.67
N SER A 130 -8.09 4.69 10.21
CA SER A 130 -9.11 4.52 9.16
C SER A 130 -8.43 4.25 7.82
N PHE A 131 -9.09 3.45 6.99
CA PHE A 131 -8.65 3.17 5.63
C PHE A 131 -9.70 3.68 4.64
N LEU A 132 -9.26 4.48 3.67
CA LEU A 132 -10.08 4.96 2.57
C LEU A 132 -9.49 4.45 1.26
N MET A 133 -10.32 3.76 0.47
CA MET A 133 -9.99 3.44 -0.92
C MET A 133 -10.53 4.54 -1.82
N ALA A 134 -9.63 5.32 -2.41
CA ALA A 134 -9.98 6.38 -3.37
C ALA A 134 -10.10 5.84 -4.81
N THR A 135 -9.65 4.61 -5.03
CA THR A 135 -9.75 3.91 -6.32
C THR A 135 -11.08 3.17 -6.40
N GLY A 136 -12.17 3.93 -6.57
CA GLY A 136 -13.45 3.39 -7.02
C GLY A 136 -13.55 3.51 -8.52
N THR A 137 -13.89 2.44 -9.24
CA THR A 137 -14.57 2.62 -10.53
C THR A 137 -16.02 3.02 -10.25
N PRO A 138 -16.63 3.84 -11.12
CA PRO A 138 -18.09 3.96 -11.16
C PRO A 138 -18.77 2.61 -11.36
#